data_AF-A0A1B7K3Y8-F1
#
_entry.id   AF-A0A1B7K3Y8-F1
#
_cell.length_a   1.000
_cell.length_b   1.000
_cell.length_c   1.000
_cell.angle_alpha   90.00
_cell.angle_beta   90.00
_cell.angle_gamma   90.00
#
_symmetry.space_group_name_H-M   'P 1'
#
loop_
_entity.id
_entity.type
_entity.pdbx_description
1 polymer ?
#
loop_
_entity_poly.entity_id
_entity_poly.type
_entity_poly.pdbx_seq_one_letter_code
_entity_poly.pdbx_strand_id
1 'polypeptide(L)' 'MSRKNIGINNDRYLKIERAAVDITAKTGKITKWSDIVNFLIDEYLAEAKQDMIARDEQGSKK' A
#
# COMPACT_ATOMS: atom_id res chain seq x y z
N MET A 1 -10.60 -10.53 16.44
CA MET A 1 -10.24 -9.35 15.62
C MET A 1 -11.30 -9.13 14.54
N SER A 2 -11.82 -7.91 14.40
CA SER A 2 -12.73 -7.55 13.29
C SER A 2 -11.89 -7.40 12.01
N ARG A 3 -12.20 -8.19 10.97
CA ARG A 3 -11.60 -8.02 9.65
C ARG A 3 -12.28 -6.85 8.94
N LYS A 4 -11.49 -5.87 8.49
CA LYS A 4 -11.95 -4.78 7.63
C LYS A 4 -11.60 -5.10 6.17
N ASN A 5 -12.50 -4.78 5.26
CA ASN A 5 -12.24 -4.87 3.82
C ASN A 5 -11.84 -3.49 3.29
N ILE A 6 -10.98 -3.48 2.27
CA ILE A 6 -10.59 -2.26 1.56
C ILE A 6 -10.96 -2.41 0.10
N GLY A 7 -11.63 -1.42 -0.47
CA GLY A 7 -11.96 -1.39 -1.88
C GLY A 7 -10.72 -1.08 -2.70
N ILE A 8 -10.33 -2.01 -3.59
CA ILE A 8 -9.20 -1.86 -4.49
C ILE A 8 -9.72 -2.08 -5.92
N ASN A 9 -9.44 -1.14 -6.82
CA ASN A 9 -9.77 -1.30 -8.22
C ASN A 9 -8.78 -2.25 -8.91
N ASN A 10 -9.18 -2.80 -10.06
CA ASN A 10 -8.37 -3.79 -10.78
C ASN A 10 -6.97 -3.25 -11.14
N ASP A 11 -6.85 -1.97 -11.48
CA ASP A 11 -5.55 -1.37 -11.83
C ASP A 11 -4.57 -1.35 -10.65
N ARG A 12 -5.05 -0.96 -9.46
CA ARG A 12 -4.23 -0.95 -8.24
C ARG A 12 -3.91 -2.37 -7.81
N TYR A 13 -4.88 -3.28 -7.90
CA TYR A 13 -4.67 -4.70 -7.62
C TYR A 13 -3.54 -5.26 -8.51
N LEU A 14 -3.61 -5.04 -9.82
CA LEU A 14 -2.62 -5.53 -10.78
C LEU A 14 -1.21 -4.97 -10.51
N LYS A 15 -1.10 -3.70 -10.10
CA LYS A 15 0.19 -3.10 -9.72
C LYS A 15 0.80 -3.80 -8.51
N ILE A 16 -0.01 -4.08 -7.48
CA ILE A 16 0.45 -4.77 -6.27
C ILE A 16 0.80 -6.22 -6.60
N GLU A 17 0.00 -6.90 -7.42
CA GLU A 17 0.26 -8.26 -7.85
C GLU A 17 1.58 -8.38 -8.61
N ARG A 18 1.87 -7.44 -9.52
CA ARG A 18 3.17 -7.39 -10.22
C ARG A 18 4.33 -7.21 -9.25
N ALA A 19 4.21 -6.30 -8.28
CA ALA A 19 5.22 -6.13 -7.25
C ALA A 19 5.42 -7.42 -6.42
N ALA A 20 4.34 -8.16 -6.13
CA ALA A 20 4.42 -9.44 -5.43
C ALA A 20 5.16 -10.50 -6.24
N VAL A 21 4.92 -10.57 -7.55
CA VAL A 21 5.66 -11.44 -8.46
C VAL A 21 7.14 -11.05 -8.50
N ASP A 22 7.45 -9.76 -8.60
CA ASP A 22 8.85 -9.28 -8.64
C ASP A 22 9.60 -9.59 -7.35
N ILE A 23 8.97 -9.39 -6.19
CA ILE A 23 9.54 -9.75 -4.88
C ILE A 23 9.75 -11.26 -4.80
N THR A 24 8.77 -12.06 -5.24
CA THR A 24 8.88 -13.53 -5.24
C THR A 24 10.03 -13.99 -6.14
N ALA A 25 10.17 -13.40 -7.32
CA ALA A 25 11.25 -13.72 -8.25
C ALA A 25 12.64 -13.39 -7.68
N LYS A 26 12.77 -12.28 -6.95
CA LYS A 26 14.04 -11.85 -6.36
C LYS A 26 14.40 -12.56 -5.05
N THR A 27 13.42 -12.86 -4.22
CA THR A 27 13.63 -13.41 -2.87
C THR A 27 13.44 -14.92 -2.79
N GLY A 28 12.82 -15.53 -3.79
CA GLY A 28 12.42 -16.94 -3.79
C GLY A 28 11.25 -17.26 -2.85
N LYS A 29 10.69 -16.27 -2.15
CA LYS A 29 9.57 -16.45 -1.21
C LYS A 29 8.27 -16.00 -1.86
N ILE A 30 7.28 -16.89 -1.87
CA ILE A 30 5.93 -16.59 -2.38
C ILE A 30 5.35 -15.43 -1.56
N THR A 31 5.23 -14.28 -2.20
CA THR A 31 4.67 -13.06 -1.61
C THR A 31 3.27 -12.85 -2.19
N LYS A 32 2.27 -12.62 -1.33
CA LYS A 32 0.91 -12.29 -1.78
C LYS A 32 0.70 -10.79 -1.79
N TRP A 33 -0.21 -10.31 -2.63
CA TRP A 33 -0.59 -8.90 -2.67
C TRP A 33 -1.04 -8.38 -1.29
N SER A 34 -1.71 -9.22 -0.48
CA SER A 34 -2.14 -8.89 0.87
C SER A 34 -0.96 -8.61 1.81
N ASP A 35 0.15 -9.33 1.64
CA ASP A 35 1.34 -9.19 2.48
C ASP A 35 2.00 -7.85 2.23
N ILE A 36 2.04 -7.42 0.96
CA ILE A 36 2.51 -6.09 0.57
C ILE A 36 1.62 -5.01 1.17
N VAL A 37 0.29 -5.16 1.09
CA VAL A 37 -0.64 -4.17 1.64
C VAL A 37 -0.47 -4.05 3.16
N ASN A 38 -0.34 -5.17 3.87
CA ASN A 38 -0.10 -5.15 5.31
C ASN A 38 1.24 -4.49 5.62
N PHE A 39 2.31 -4.82 4.89
CA PHE A 39 3.62 -4.19 5.07
C PHE A 39 3.57 -2.66 4.85
N LEU A 40 2.81 -2.19 3.85
CA LEU A 40 2.61 -0.76 3.62
C LEU A 40 1.90 -0.08 4.78
N ILE A 41 0.93 -0.76 5.40
CA ILE A 41 0.22 -0.23 6.56
C ILE A 41 1.13 -0.22 7.80
N ASP A 42 1.91 -1.27 8.02
CA ASP A 42 2.70 -1.38 9.24
C ASP A 42 3.94 -0.46 9.20
N GLU A 43 4.63 -0.40 8.06
CA GLU A 43 5.90 0.34 7.94
C GLU A 43 5.72 1.78 7.45
N TYR A 44 4.75 2.04 6.57
CA TYR A 44 4.62 3.34 5.89
C TYR A 44 3.42 4.19 6.36
N LEU A 45 2.65 3.76 7.36
CA LEU A 45 1.52 4.54 7.88
C LEU A 45 1.94 5.91 8.43
N ALA A 46 3.10 6.00 9.08
CA ALA A 46 3.58 7.25 9.66
C ALA A 46 3.87 8.29 8.56
N GLU A 47 4.56 7.88 7.49
CA GLU A 47 4.86 8.72 6.33
C GLU A 47 3.59 9.10 5.59
N ALA A 48 2.71 8.12 5.31
CA ALA A 48 1.43 8.35 4.66
C ALA A 48 0.58 9.39 5.42
N LYS A 49 0.57 9.34 6.75
CA LYS A 49 -0.13 10.33 7.58
C LYS A 49 0.44 11.74 7.37
N GLN A 50 1.76 11.89 7.41
CA GLN A 50 2.41 13.18 7.26
C GLN A 50 2.17 13.77 5.87
N ASP A 51 2.29 12.95 4.82
CA ASP A 51 2.04 13.37 3.45
C ASP A 51 0.59 13.80 3.22
N MET A 52 -0.37 13.10 3.84
CA MET A 52 -1.78 13.49 3.77
C MET A 52 -2.04 14.83 4.45
N ILE A 53 -1.48 15.05 5.65
CA ILE A 53 -1.59 16.34 6.36
C ILE A 53 -0.96 17.46 5.52
N ALA A 54 0.27 17.25 5.05
CA ALA A 54 1.00 18.24 4.25
C ALA A 54 0.26 18.57 2.94
N ARG A 55 -0.35 17.58 2.29
CA ARG A 55 -1.14 17.79 1.08
C ARG A 55 -2.37 18.66 1.33
N ASP A 56 -3.08 18.43 2.43
CA ASP A 56 -4.28 19.20 2.76
C ASP A 56 -3.92 20.64 3.20
N GLU A 57 -2.80 20.82 3.92
CA GLU A 57 -2.28 22.14 4.28
C GLU A 57 -1.81 22.95 3.05
N GLN A 58 -1.23 22.29 2.05
CA GLN A 58 -0.85 22.92 0.78
C GLN A 58 -2.07 23.24 -0.09
N GLY A 59 -3.14 22.43 -0.01
CA GLY A 59 -4.41 22.67 -0.70
C GLY A 59 -5.16 23.90 -0.19
N SER A 60 -4.96 24.29 1.07
CA SER A 60 -5.62 25.45 1.70
C SER A 60 -4.97 26.81 1.39
N LYS A 61 -3.87 26.83 0.60
CA LYS A 61 -3.19 28.06 0.15
C LYS A 61 -3.46 28.44 -1.32
N LYS A 62 -4.49 27.87 -1.94
CA LYS A 62 -4.98 28.31 -3.26
C LYS A 62 -6.26 29.12 -3.14
#